data_AF-A0A090D174-F1
#
_entry.id   AF-A0A090D174-F1
#
_cell.length_a   1.000
_cell.length_b   1.000
_cell.length_c   1.000
_cell.angle_alpha   90.00
_cell.angle_beta   90.00
_cell.angle_gamma   90.00
#
_symmetry.space_group_name_H-M   'P 1'
#
loop_
_entity.id
_entity.type
_entity.pdbx_description
1 polymer ?
#
loop_
_entity_poly.entity_id
_entity_poly.type
_entity_poly.pdbx_seq_one_letter_code
_entity_poly.pdbx_strand_id
1 'polypeptide(L)'
;MVLKPTILPEWAENDVVDPISGQNNVLEPPTEKKLEGWARLEFPPRNWFNWLGRYTNRWLAFLKQQEELAILTDGNGVGLFPYDGTVGTLITLTAVDLANPTRYIFAVGAKKPGLAPTLTVVSNNTLTLGAGTLAGNQIINGGTATDILVWGQTKTYPTP
;
A
#
# COMPACT_ATOMS: atom_id res chain seq x y z
N MET A 1 17.05 -14.23 -0.62
CA MET A 1 16.01 -13.19 -0.70
C MET A 1 16.49 -12.00 0.13
N VAL A 2 16.55 -10.79 -0.42
CA VAL A 2 16.84 -9.58 0.38
C VAL A 2 15.54 -9.20 1.10
N LEU A 3 15.59 -9.04 2.42
CA LEU A 3 14.43 -8.64 3.21
C LEU A 3 14.16 -7.16 2.97
N LYS A 4 12.87 -6.80 2.81
CA LYS A 4 12.43 -5.40 2.79
C LYS A 4 12.86 -4.71 4.09
N PRO A 5 13.50 -3.53 4.04
CA PRO A 5 13.79 -2.77 5.25
C PRO A 5 12.51 -2.48 6.04
N THR A 6 12.58 -2.60 7.37
CA THR A 6 11.44 -2.33 8.26
C THR A 6 11.28 -0.85 8.59
N ILE A 7 12.37 -0.08 8.47
CA ILE A 7 12.41 1.34 8.79
C ILE A 7 12.25 2.16 7.51
N LEU A 8 11.31 3.09 7.52
CA LEU A 8 11.22 4.15 6.52
C LEU A 8 11.95 5.39 7.07
N PRO A 9 12.99 5.92 6.39
CA PRO A 9 13.78 7.02 6.92
C PRO A 9 13.02 8.35 6.81
N GLU A 10 12.55 8.89 7.93
CA GLU A 10 11.90 10.20 8.00
C GLU A 10 12.91 11.33 7.78
N TRP A 11 12.53 12.39 7.05
CA TRP A 11 13.42 13.51 6.77
C TRP A 11 12.72 14.87 6.81
N ALA A 12 13.18 15.72 7.73
CA ALA A 12 12.74 17.10 7.86
C ALA A 12 11.21 17.27 7.89
N GLU A 13 10.42 16.39 8.51
CA GLU A 13 8.94 16.45 8.48
C GLU A 13 8.36 17.65 9.25
N ASN A 14 9.07 18.13 10.27
CA ASN A 14 8.64 19.29 11.04
C ASN A 14 9.09 20.59 10.37
N ASP A 15 8.19 21.57 10.33
CA ASP A 15 8.53 22.94 9.94
C ASP A 15 9.23 23.65 11.10
N VAL A 16 10.44 24.14 10.83
CA VAL A 16 11.30 24.82 11.78
C VAL A 16 11.83 26.08 11.12
N VAL A 17 11.67 27.21 11.80
CA VAL A 17 12.27 28.48 11.36
C VAL A 17 13.70 28.54 11.90
N ASP A 18 14.65 28.82 11.02
CA ASP A 18 16.03 29.05 11.40
C ASP A 18 16.15 30.38 12.18
N PRO A 19 16.71 30.38 13.41
CA PRO A 19 16.70 31.56 14.28
C PRO A 19 17.64 32.68 13.81
N ILE A 20 18.57 32.40 12.89
CA ILE A 20 19.55 33.38 12.40
C ILE A 20 19.04 34.05 11.11
N SER A 21 18.63 33.24 10.14
CA SER A 21 18.19 33.71 8.82
C SER A 21 16.70 34.05 8.75
N GLY A 22 15.89 33.57 9.70
CA GLY A 22 14.43 33.71 9.68
C GLY A 22 13.75 32.87 8.60
N GLN A 23 14.47 32.00 7.90
CA GLN A 23 13.93 31.17 6.82
C GLN A 23 13.40 29.83 7.34
N ASN A 24 12.39 29.28 6.66
CA ASN A 24 11.91 27.92 6.93
C ASN A 24 12.98 26.89 6.53
N ASN A 25 13.06 25.82 7.32
CA ASN A 25 13.92 24.67 7.06
C ASN A 25 13.49 23.84 5.83
N VAL A 26 12.33 24.11 5.25
CA VAL A 26 11.84 23.48 4.02
C VAL A 26 11.30 24.56 3.10
N LEU A 27 11.95 24.72 1.96
CA LEU A 27 11.55 25.64 0.90
C LEU A 27 11.70 24.94 -0.43
N GLU A 28 10.73 25.13 -1.31
CA GLU A 28 10.81 24.57 -2.66
C GLU A 28 11.98 25.20 -3.43
N PRO A 29 12.85 24.40 -4.08
CA PRO A 29 13.92 24.91 -4.91
C PRO A 29 13.37 25.64 -6.15
N PRO A 30 14.15 26.57 -6.74
CA PRO A 30 13.83 27.19 -8.02
C PRO A 30 13.61 26.16 -9.12
N THR A 31 12.84 26.53 -10.16
CA THR A 31 12.52 25.64 -11.29
C THR A 31 13.79 25.12 -11.97
N GLU A 32 14.80 25.97 -12.13
CA GLU A 32 16.08 25.62 -12.76
C GLU A 32 16.77 24.48 -12.00
N LYS A 33 16.76 24.53 -10.66
CA LYS A 33 17.36 23.48 -9.82
C LYS A 33 16.58 22.16 -9.88
N LYS A 34 15.26 22.22 -10.06
CA LYS A 34 14.43 21.01 -10.24
C LYS A 34 14.64 20.36 -11.60
N LEU A 35 14.96 21.13 -12.64
CA LEU A 35 15.15 20.62 -14.01
C LEU A 35 16.59 20.18 -14.30
N GLU A 36 17.57 20.98 -13.88
CA GLU A 36 18.98 20.82 -14.27
C GLU A 36 19.86 20.33 -13.12
N GLY A 37 19.32 20.29 -11.90
CA GLY A 37 20.06 19.92 -10.70
C GLY A 37 20.98 21.02 -10.19
N TRP A 38 21.96 20.61 -9.38
CA TRP A 38 22.98 21.50 -8.82
C TRP A 38 24.17 21.62 -9.78
N ALA A 39 24.77 22.80 -9.85
CA ALA A 39 26.00 22.99 -10.60
C ALA A 39 27.13 22.15 -9.99
N ARG A 40 28.14 21.85 -10.79
CA ARG A 40 29.31 21.09 -10.32
C ARG A 40 29.97 21.81 -9.14
N LEU A 41 30.14 21.09 -8.02
CA LEU A 41 30.69 21.59 -6.74
C LEU A 41 29.81 22.61 -6.01
N GLU A 42 28.57 22.83 -6.45
CA GLU A 42 27.60 23.61 -5.70
C GLU A 42 27.10 22.82 -4.49
N PHE A 43 27.11 23.47 -3.33
CA PHE A 43 26.52 22.90 -2.12
C PHE A 43 25.04 23.33 -2.03
N PRO A 44 24.08 22.39 -2.00
CA PRO A 44 22.68 22.75 -1.94
C PRO A 44 22.35 23.44 -0.61
N PRO A 45 21.64 24.58 -0.64
CA PRO A 45 21.01 25.16 0.54
C PRO A 45 20.22 24.13 1.36
N ARG A 46 20.35 24.20 2.69
CA ARG A 46 19.73 23.27 3.65
C ARG A 46 18.23 23.11 3.41
N ASN A 47 17.52 24.21 3.22
CA ASN A 47 16.07 24.28 3.01
C ASN A 47 15.61 23.55 1.75
N TRP A 48 16.39 23.66 0.67
CA TRP A 48 16.13 23.00 -0.61
C TRP A 48 16.44 21.50 -0.55
N PHE A 49 17.54 21.11 0.10
CA PHE A 49 17.86 19.71 0.30
C PHE A 49 16.82 19.01 1.19
N ASN A 50 16.36 19.70 2.24
CA ASN A 50 15.29 19.19 3.09
C ASN A 50 13.97 19.03 2.33
N TRP A 51 13.63 19.96 1.43
CA TRP A 51 12.46 19.81 0.56
C TRP A 51 12.56 18.54 -0.27
N LEU A 52 13.69 18.31 -0.95
CA LEU A 52 13.89 17.10 -1.76
C LEU A 52 13.79 15.83 -0.90
N GLY A 53 14.45 15.81 0.27
CA GLY A 53 14.40 14.68 1.20
C GLY A 53 13.00 14.39 1.73
N ARG A 54 12.26 15.42 2.16
CA ARG A 54 10.89 15.32 2.67
C ARG A 54 9.96 14.71 1.63
N TYR A 55 9.92 15.26 0.41
CA TYR A 55 9.02 14.75 -0.61
C TYR A 55 9.43 13.37 -1.14
N THR A 56 10.74 13.08 -1.18
CA THR A 56 11.21 11.71 -1.49
C THR A 56 10.72 10.73 -0.43
N ASN A 57 10.86 11.05 0.86
CA ASN A 57 10.33 10.22 1.94
C ASN A 57 8.82 10.02 1.81
N ARG A 58 8.04 11.08 1.57
CA ARG A 58 6.57 10.99 1.42
C ARG A 58 6.14 10.11 0.26
N TRP A 59 6.83 10.18 -0.88
CA TRP A 59 6.59 9.25 -1.99
C TRP A 59 6.90 7.81 -1.64
N LEU A 60 8.01 7.56 -0.93
CA LEU A 60 8.36 6.22 -0.46
C LEU A 60 7.34 5.70 0.57
N ALA A 61 6.86 6.56 1.47
CA ALA A 61 5.80 6.25 2.43
C ALA A 61 4.52 5.81 1.71
N PHE A 62 4.12 6.58 0.70
CA PHE A 62 2.96 6.27 -0.13
C PHE A 62 3.12 4.92 -0.85
N LEU A 63 4.27 4.66 -1.49
CA LEU A 63 4.52 3.38 -2.15
C LEU A 63 4.54 2.19 -1.18
N LYS A 64 5.13 2.37 0.01
CA LYS A 64 5.10 1.36 1.08
C LYS A 64 3.66 1.05 1.49
N GLN A 65 2.83 2.07 1.68
CA GLN A 65 1.42 1.89 1.99
C GLN A 65 0.69 1.13 0.87
N GLN A 66 0.94 1.45 -0.41
CA GLN A 66 0.30 0.73 -1.52
C GLN A 66 0.68 -0.75 -1.57
N GLU A 67 1.91 -1.09 -1.21
CA GLU A 67 2.33 -2.50 -1.10
C GLU A 67 1.67 -3.19 0.09
N GLU A 68 1.53 -2.52 1.23
CA GLU A 68 0.90 -3.08 2.44
C GLU A 68 -0.61 -3.33 2.26
N LEU A 69 -1.22 -2.74 1.23
CA LEU A 69 -2.61 -3.00 0.81
C LEU A 69 -2.75 -4.23 -0.11
N ALA A 70 -1.63 -4.86 -0.52
CA ALA A 70 -1.61 -6.09 -1.29
C ALA A 70 -1.08 -7.24 -0.42
N ILE A 71 -1.96 -8.14 -0.01
CA ILE A 71 -1.67 -9.16 1.00
C ILE A 71 -1.76 -10.55 0.37
N LEU A 72 -0.76 -11.38 0.66
CA LEU A 72 -0.73 -12.80 0.35
C LEU A 72 -0.88 -13.60 1.64
N THR A 73 -1.80 -14.55 1.67
CA THR A 73 -2.08 -15.40 2.82
C THR A 73 -2.53 -16.79 2.35
N ASP A 74 -2.84 -17.66 3.31
CA ASP A 74 -3.40 -18.98 3.05
C ASP A 74 -4.93 -18.93 2.84
N GLY A 75 -5.57 -20.09 2.65
CA GLY A 75 -7.03 -20.20 2.47
C GLY A 75 -7.88 -19.69 3.63
N ASN A 76 -7.31 -19.42 4.83
CA ASN A 76 -8.05 -18.77 5.92
C ASN A 76 -8.28 -17.28 5.62
N GLY A 77 -7.49 -16.69 4.73
CA GLY A 77 -7.73 -15.35 4.22
C GLY A 77 -7.66 -14.25 5.27
N VAL A 78 -6.88 -14.46 6.34
CA VAL A 78 -6.80 -13.54 7.47
C VAL A 78 -6.16 -12.22 7.03
N GLY A 79 -6.82 -11.10 7.34
CA GLY A 79 -6.31 -9.75 7.09
C GLY A 79 -6.25 -9.34 5.61
N LEU A 80 -6.86 -10.08 4.68
CA LEU A 80 -6.79 -9.80 3.24
C LEU A 80 -7.18 -8.36 2.85
N PHE A 81 -8.16 -7.79 3.55
CA PHE A 81 -8.69 -6.44 3.28
C PHE A 81 -8.66 -5.58 4.55
N PRO A 82 -7.47 -5.10 4.96
CA PRO A 82 -7.25 -4.50 6.28
C PRO A 82 -7.83 -3.09 6.41
N TYR A 83 -8.27 -2.49 5.30
CA TYR A 83 -8.65 -1.08 5.26
C TYR A 83 -10.00 -0.85 4.59
N ASP A 84 -10.87 -0.09 5.28
CA ASP A 84 -12.25 0.17 4.85
C ASP A 84 -12.40 1.49 4.07
N GLY A 85 -11.41 2.38 4.17
CA GLY A 85 -11.53 3.75 3.69
C GLY A 85 -12.63 4.55 4.40
N THR A 86 -12.87 5.78 3.95
CA THR A 86 -13.96 6.62 4.47
C THR A 86 -15.28 6.36 3.75
N VAL A 87 -15.23 6.06 2.45
CA VAL A 87 -16.40 5.83 1.59
C VAL A 87 -16.55 4.34 1.22
N GLY A 88 -15.49 3.57 1.41
CA GLY A 88 -15.34 2.21 0.93
C GLY A 88 -14.07 2.04 0.09
N THR A 89 -13.65 0.80 -0.08
CA THR A 89 -12.48 0.41 -0.88
C THR A 89 -12.86 -0.58 -1.96
N LEU A 90 -12.20 -0.46 -3.10
CA LEU A 90 -12.22 -1.49 -4.14
C LEU A 90 -11.34 -2.64 -3.67
N ILE A 91 -11.84 -3.87 -3.80
CA ILE A 91 -11.10 -5.08 -3.45
C ILE A 91 -11.08 -6.07 -4.60
N THR A 92 -9.95 -6.73 -4.76
CA THR A 92 -9.79 -7.85 -5.69
C THR A 92 -9.20 -9.04 -4.94
N LEU A 93 -9.66 -10.24 -5.26
CA LEU A 93 -9.19 -11.49 -4.68
C LEU A 93 -8.84 -12.47 -5.79
N THR A 94 -7.68 -13.08 -5.69
CA THR A 94 -7.30 -14.25 -6.50
C THR A 94 -6.80 -15.33 -5.59
N ALA A 95 -7.23 -16.58 -5.79
CA ALA A 95 -6.64 -17.71 -5.09
C ALA A 95 -6.44 -18.92 -6.01
N VAL A 96 -5.46 -19.73 -5.66
CA VAL A 96 -5.12 -20.98 -6.35
C VAL A 96 -4.67 -22.04 -5.34
N ASP A 97 -5.07 -23.29 -5.57
CA ASP A 97 -4.60 -24.45 -4.80
C ASP A 97 -3.23 -24.90 -5.34
N LEU A 98 -2.21 -24.92 -4.49
CA LEU A 98 -0.85 -25.35 -4.82
C LEU A 98 -0.77 -26.84 -5.12
N ALA A 99 -1.60 -27.66 -4.46
CA ALA A 99 -1.64 -29.10 -4.70
C ALA A 99 -2.34 -29.42 -6.04
N ASN A 100 -3.26 -28.56 -6.48
CA ASN A 100 -3.89 -28.67 -7.78
C ASN A 100 -4.26 -27.30 -8.38
N PRO A 101 -3.37 -26.69 -9.20
CA PRO A 101 -3.57 -25.34 -9.75
C PRO A 101 -4.77 -25.18 -10.68
N THR A 102 -5.42 -26.27 -11.09
CA THR A 102 -6.70 -26.18 -11.82
C THR A 102 -7.83 -25.71 -10.93
N ARG A 103 -7.66 -25.74 -9.60
CA ARG A 103 -8.61 -25.20 -8.63
C ARG A 103 -8.22 -23.76 -8.29
N TYR A 104 -9.08 -22.82 -8.67
CA TYR A 104 -8.81 -21.39 -8.55
C TYR A 104 -10.08 -20.59 -8.32
N ILE A 105 -9.92 -19.33 -7.91
CA ILE A 105 -10.99 -18.35 -7.85
C ILE A 105 -10.43 -16.95 -8.12
N PHE A 106 -11.19 -16.17 -8.88
CA PHE A 106 -10.99 -14.74 -9.07
C PHE A 106 -12.30 -14.01 -8.75
N ALA A 107 -12.24 -13.02 -7.87
CA ALA A 107 -13.38 -12.25 -7.42
C ALA A 107 -13.03 -10.76 -7.29
N VAL A 108 -14.04 -9.91 -7.48
CA VAL A 108 -13.93 -8.45 -7.34
C VAL A 108 -15.07 -7.94 -6.49
N GLY A 109 -14.89 -6.81 -5.82
CA GLY A 109 -15.94 -6.27 -4.98
C GLY A 109 -15.54 -5.03 -4.22
N ALA A 110 -16.21 -4.79 -3.09
CA ALA A 110 -15.92 -3.66 -2.22
C ALA A 110 -15.99 -4.03 -0.75
N LYS A 111 -15.22 -3.32 0.08
CA LYS A 111 -15.39 -3.30 1.53
C LYS A 111 -15.82 -1.91 1.94
N LYS A 112 -16.93 -1.81 2.70
CA LYS A 112 -17.43 -0.54 3.24
C LYS A 112 -17.05 -0.42 4.72
N PRO A 113 -16.95 0.81 5.26
CA PRO A 113 -16.67 1.05 6.67
C PRO A 113 -17.58 0.25 7.60
N GLY A 114 -16.97 -0.55 8.48
CA GLY A 114 -17.69 -1.32 9.49
C GLY A 114 -18.48 -2.51 8.93
N LEU A 115 -18.24 -2.91 7.67
CA LEU A 115 -18.87 -4.08 7.05
C LEU A 115 -17.82 -5.10 6.59
N ALA A 116 -18.26 -6.36 6.49
CA ALA A 116 -17.45 -7.42 5.91
C ALA A 116 -17.23 -7.17 4.40
N PRO A 117 -16.12 -7.68 3.81
CA PRO A 117 -15.90 -7.59 2.37
C PRO A 117 -17.06 -8.25 1.62
N THR A 118 -17.55 -7.58 0.57
CA THR A 118 -18.57 -8.11 -0.32
C THR A 118 -17.95 -8.32 -1.70
N LEU A 119 -17.83 -9.58 -2.11
CA LEU A 119 -17.17 -10.00 -3.35
C LEU A 119 -18.16 -10.70 -4.28
N THR A 120 -17.97 -10.48 -5.57
CA THR A 120 -18.62 -11.23 -6.65
C THR A 120 -17.57 -12.06 -7.36
N VAL A 121 -17.85 -13.36 -7.49
CA VAL A 121 -16.98 -14.30 -8.22
C VAL A 121 -17.09 -14.01 -9.71
N VAL A 122 -15.96 -13.73 -10.34
CA VAL A 122 -15.86 -13.50 -11.78
C VAL A 122 -15.61 -14.83 -12.49
N SER A 123 -14.72 -15.65 -11.95
CA SER A 123 -14.39 -16.98 -12.46
C SER A 123 -13.85 -17.84 -11.35
N ASN A 124 -14.18 -19.13 -11.36
CA ASN A 124 -13.60 -20.10 -10.44
C ASN A 124 -13.64 -21.52 -11.02
N ASN A 125 -12.87 -22.39 -10.39
CA ASN A 125 -13.01 -23.83 -10.52
C ASN A 125 -12.76 -24.48 -9.16
N THR A 126 -13.74 -25.20 -8.62
CA THR A 126 -13.75 -25.84 -7.29
C THR A 126 -13.64 -24.90 -6.08
N LEU A 127 -12.71 -23.95 -6.06
CA LEU A 127 -12.58 -22.99 -4.96
C LEU A 127 -13.76 -22.03 -4.95
N THR A 128 -14.25 -21.70 -3.75
CA THR A 128 -15.41 -20.81 -3.56
C THR A 128 -15.16 -19.83 -2.42
N LEU A 129 -15.89 -18.72 -2.41
CA LEU A 129 -15.84 -17.78 -1.28
C LEU A 129 -16.50 -18.40 -0.05
N GLY A 130 -15.80 -18.35 1.08
CA GLY A 130 -16.35 -18.56 2.40
C GLY A 130 -16.87 -17.26 3.03
N ALA A 131 -17.03 -17.28 4.35
CA ALA A 131 -17.48 -16.10 5.09
C ALA A 131 -16.37 -15.03 5.16
N GLY A 132 -16.74 -13.79 4.83
CA GLY A 132 -15.93 -12.61 5.15
C GLY A 132 -16.19 -12.13 6.57
N THR A 133 -15.24 -11.40 7.18
CA THR A 133 -15.39 -10.82 8.52
C THR A 133 -15.22 -9.31 8.51
N LEU A 134 -15.69 -8.63 9.57
CA LEU A 134 -15.49 -7.18 9.76
C LEU A 134 -14.00 -6.80 9.78
N ALA A 135 -13.15 -7.69 10.29
CA ALA A 135 -11.69 -7.51 10.29
C ALA A 135 -11.07 -7.54 8.88
N GLY A 136 -11.86 -7.79 7.83
CA GLY A 136 -11.37 -7.86 6.45
C GLY A 136 -10.83 -9.23 6.05
N ASN A 137 -11.13 -10.27 6.83
CA ASN A 137 -10.80 -11.63 6.43
C ASN A 137 -11.73 -12.08 5.31
N GLN A 138 -11.25 -12.96 4.44
CA GLN A 138 -12.07 -13.62 3.44
C GLN A 138 -11.63 -15.08 3.26
N ILE A 139 -12.37 -16.00 3.88
CA ILE A 139 -12.07 -17.44 3.81
C ILE A 139 -12.29 -17.95 2.38
N ILE A 140 -11.46 -18.90 1.94
CA ILE A 140 -11.62 -19.65 0.69
C ILE A 140 -11.89 -21.12 1.01
N ASN A 141 -12.99 -21.64 0.44
CA ASN A 141 -13.42 -23.02 0.59
C ASN A 141 -13.06 -23.85 -0.65
N GLY A 142 -13.16 -25.19 -0.53
CA GLY A 142 -12.97 -26.12 -1.66
C GLY A 142 -11.58 -26.76 -1.73
N GLY A 143 -10.74 -26.56 -0.72
CA GLY A 143 -9.43 -27.18 -0.56
C GLY A 143 -8.93 -27.07 0.88
N THR A 144 -7.72 -27.58 1.14
CA THR A 144 -7.04 -27.40 2.43
C THR A 144 -6.50 -25.98 2.52
N ALA A 145 -6.80 -25.25 3.60
CA ALA A 145 -6.41 -23.84 3.70
C ALA A 145 -4.90 -23.61 3.51
N THR A 146 -4.06 -24.47 4.09
CA THR A 146 -2.59 -24.38 3.98
C THR A 146 -2.04 -24.62 2.57
N ASP A 147 -2.83 -25.24 1.69
CA ASP A 147 -2.44 -25.52 0.31
C ASP A 147 -2.95 -24.42 -0.64
N ILE A 148 -3.77 -23.48 -0.18
CA ILE A 148 -4.33 -22.41 -1.00
C ILE A 148 -3.49 -21.15 -0.80
N LEU A 149 -3.00 -20.57 -1.90
CA LEU A 149 -2.46 -19.21 -1.90
C LEU A 149 -3.56 -18.23 -2.26
N VAL A 150 -3.81 -17.25 -1.38
CA VAL A 150 -4.81 -16.21 -1.58
C VAL A 150 -4.13 -14.85 -1.60
N TRP A 151 -4.27 -14.14 -2.71
CA TRP A 151 -3.85 -12.76 -2.85
C TRP A 151 -5.08 -11.84 -2.85
N GLY A 152 -5.04 -10.84 -1.98
CA GLY A 152 -6.03 -9.77 -1.89
C GLY A 152 -5.36 -8.43 -2.12
N GLN A 153 -6.02 -7.54 -2.85
CA GLN A 153 -5.59 -6.15 -2.97
C GLN A 153 -6.73 -5.21 -2.62
N THR A 154 -6.39 -4.18 -1.84
CA THR A 154 -7.28 -3.09 -1.50
C THR A 154 -6.85 -1.83 -2.23
N LYS A 155 -7.79 -1.11 -2.85
CA LYS A 155 -7.55 0.20 -3.46
C LYS A 155 -8.49 1.24 -2.85
N THR A 156 -7.89 2.33 -2.39
CA THR A 156 -8.57 3.46 -1.76
C THR A 156 -8.64 4.64 -2.72
N TYR A 157 -9.55 5.57 -2.45
CA TYR A 157 -9.45 6.91 -3.02
C TYR A 157 -8.14 7.57 -2.55
N PRO A 158 -7.41 8.27 -3.44
CA PRO A 158 -6.32 9.13 -3.02
C PRO A 158 -6.90 10.23 -2.11
N THR A 159 -6.45 10.30 -0.87
CA THR A 159 -6.71 11.46 -0.01
C THR A 159 -5.62 12.49 -0.29
N PRO A 160 -5.97 13.74 -0.64
CA PRO A 160 -5.00 14.82 -0.81
C PRO A 160 -4.31 15.19 0.52
#